data_AF-A0AAJ1QR40-F1
#
_entry.id   AF-A0AAJ1QR40-F1
#
_cell.length_a   1.000
_cell.length_b   1.000
_cell.length_c   1.000
_cell.angle_alpha   90.00
_cell.angle_beta   90.00
_cell.angle_gamma   90.00
#
_symmetry.space_group_name_H-M   'P 1'
#
loop_
_entity.id
_entity.type
_entity.pdbx_description
1 polymer ?
#
loop_
_entity_poly.entity_id
_entity_poly.type
_entity_poly.pdbx_seq_one_letter_code
_entity_poly.pdbx_strand_id
1 'polypeptide(L)' 'MATIELYLDNSYLKECSANIVSIQDRFVVFDQTIFYPGGGGQPCDRGIIKQGDETYNIINSKKSGW' A
#
# COMPACT_ATOMS: atom_id res chain seq x y z
N MET A 1 10.07 10.06 -6.38
CA MET A 1 8.80 10.75 -6.08
C MET A 1 8.18 10.05 -4.87
N ALA A 2 7.50 10.78 -3.99
CA ALA A 2 6.87 10.17 -2.82
C ALA A 2 5.58 9.43 -3.23
N THR A 3 5.24 8.36 -2.52
CA THR A 3 3.95 7.67 -2.67
C THR A 3 2.82 8.57 -2.19
N ILE A 4 1.75 8.69 -2.99
CA ILE A 4 0.53 9.42 -2.62
C ILE A 4 -0.30 8.57 -1.66
N GLU A 5 -0.66 9.15 -0.51
CA GLU A 5 -1.34 8.48 0.60
C GLU A 5 -2.87 8.71 0.52
N LEU A 6 -3.56 7.97 -0.36
CA LEU A 6 -5.00 8.15 -0.65
C LEU A 6 -5.90 7.98 0.59
N TYR A 7 -5.43 7.21 1.57
CA TYR A 7 -6.13 6.99 2.84
C TYR A 7 -6.26 8.27 3.71
N LEU A 8 -5.43 9.30 3.47
CA LEU A 8 -5.55 10.58 4.15
C LEU A 8 -6.70 11.43 3.59
N ASP A 9 -6.96 11.31 2.29
CA ASP A 9 -8.03 12.06 1.62
C ASP A 9 -9.40 11.36 1.79
N ASN A 10 -9.42 10.03 1.72
CA ASN A 10 -10.64 9.24 1.92
C ASN A 10 -10.34 7.90 2.59
N SER A 11 -10.55 7.84 3.91
CA SER A 11 -10.33 6.64 4.72
C SER A 11 -11.31 5.49 4.44
N TYR A 12 -12.39 5.74 3.70
CA TYR A 12 -13.34 4.69 3.29
C TYR A 12 -13.00 4.06 1.93
N LEU A 13 -11.98 4.55 1.23
CA LEU A 13 -11.56 4.00 -0.06
C LEU A 13 -10.89 2.63 0.14
N LYS A 14 -11.47 1.58 -0.46
CA LYS A 14 -11.01 0.19 -0.26
C LYS A 14 -10.26 -0.41 -1.44
N GLU A 15 -10.25 0.29 -2.59
CA GLU A 15 -9.59 -0.18 -3.81
C GLU A 15 -8.99 1.01 -4.57
N CYS A 16 -7.82 0.84 -5.19
CA CYS A 16 -7.21 1.80 -6.10
C CYS A 16 -6.35 1.10 -7.16
N SER A 17 -6.22 1.69 -8.35
CA SER A 17 -5.19 1.31 -9.32
C SER A 17 -3.90 2.08 -9.03
N ALA A 18 -2.74 1.44 -9.11
CA ALA A 18 -1.44 2.06 -8.86
C ALA A 18 -0.37 1.42 -9.74
N ASN A 19 0.69 2.17 -10.03
CA ASN A 19 1.85 1.66 -10.77
C ASN A 19 2.93 1.19 -9.81
N ILE A 20 3.61 0.10 -10.15
CA ILE A 20 4.81 -0.34 -9.44
C ILE A 20 5.95 0.60 -9.80
N VAL A 21 6.51 1.27 -8.79
CA VAL A 21 7.66 2.17 -8.92
C VAL A 21 8.97 1.41 -8.66
N SER A 22 8.98 0.48 -7.71
CA SER A 22 10.13 -0.40 -7.46
C SER A 22 9.74 -1.67 -6.73
N ILE A 23 10.60 -2.68 -6.80
CA ILE A 23 10.49 -3.93 -6.06
C ILE A 23 11.79 -4.11 -5.26
N GLN A 24 11.67 -4.37 -3.96
CA GLN A 24 12.78 -4.53 -3.03
C GLN A 24 12.53 -5.77 -2.16
N ASP A 25 13.21 -6.87 -2.46
CA ASP A 25 12.98 -8.19 -1.83
C ASP A 25 11.51 -8.61 -1.88
N ARG A 26 10.82 -8.55 -0.73
CA ARG A 26 9.39 -8.90 -0.56
C ARG A 26 8.48 -7.68 -0.49
N PHE A 27 9.01 -6.48 -0.74
CA PHE A 27 8.27 -5.23 -0.73
C PHE A 27 8.09 -4.70 -2.15
N VAL A 28 6.89 -4.21 -2.43
CA VAL A 28 6.55 -3.50 -3.66
C VAL A 28 6.25 -2.06 -3.28
N VAL A 29 6.83 -1.11 -4.02
CA VAL A 29 6.61 0.33 -3.82
C VAL A 29 5.70 0.83 -4.94
N PHE A 30 4.61 1.49 -4.57
CA PHE A 30 3.63 2.06 -5.49
C PHE A 30 3.75 3.58 -5.57
N ASP A 31 3.26 4.16 -6.67
CA ASP A 31 3.12 5.60 -6.82
C ASP A 31 2.01 6.19 -5.93
N GLN A 32 0.99 5.39 -5.63
CA GLN A 32 -0.08 5.71 -4.69
C GLN A 32 -0.61 4.47 -3.96
N THR A 33 -1.21 4.66 -2.78
CA THR A 33 -1.73 3.54 -1.99
C THR A 33 -2.90 3.95 -1.09
N ILE A 34 -3.82 3.01 -0.89
CA ILE A 34 -4.88 3.05 0.15
C ILE A 34 -4.46 2.38 1.45
N PHE A 35 -3.35 1.63 1.45
CA PHE A 35 -2.93 0.86 2.61
C PHE A 35 -2.23 1.76 3.62
N TYR A 36 -2.84 1.91 4.80
CA TYR A 36 -2.21 2.58 5.92
C TYR A 36 -1.05 1.72 6.46
N PRO A 37 0.18 2.27 6.57
CA PRO A 37 1.34 1.52 7.08
C PRO A 37 1.30 1.23 8.58
N GLY A 38 0.25 1.66 9.30
CA GLY A 38 0.20 1.60 10.76
C GLY A 38 0.84 2.82 11.41
N GLY A 39 0.58 2.99 12.72
CA GLY A 39 1.09 4.12 13.50
C GLY A 39 0.09 4.60 14.56
N GLY A 40 0.58 5.27 15.61
CA GLY A 40 -0.29 5.80 16.67
C GLY A 40 -1.02 4.74 17.49
N GLY A 41 -0.49 3.51 17.55
CA GLY A 41 -1.14 2.35 18.18
C GLY A 41 -2.10 1.59 17.26
N GLN A 42 -2.36 2.08 16.05
CA GLN A 42 -3.17 1.38 15.05
C GLN A 42 -2.29 0.43 14.20
N PRO A 43 -2.73 -0.83 14.00
CA PRO A 43 -2.03 -1.78 13.13
C PRO A 43 -2.05 -1.35 11.67
N CYS A 44 -1.09 -1.86 10.87
CA CYS A 44 -1.10 -1.65 9.43
C CYS A 44 -2.29 -2.36 8.77
N ASP A 45 -2.72 -1.82 7.63
CA ASP A 45 -3.72 -2.47 6.80
C ASP A 45 -3.19 -3.74 6.15
N ARG A 46 -4.14 -4.64 5.86
CA ARG A 46 -3.93 -5.89 5.11
C ARG A 46 -4.90 -5.93 3.94
N GLY A 47 -4.52 -6.62 2.88
CA GLY A 47 -5.37 -6.78 1.72
C GLY A 47 -4.67 -7.56 0.63
N ILE A 48 -4.99 -7.22 -0.62
CA ILE A 48 -4.48 -7.93 -1.79
C ILE A 48 -4.04 -6.96 -2.90
N ILE A 49 -3.08 -7.40 -3.70
CA ILE A 49 -2.75 -6.82 -5.01
C ILE A 49 -3.36 -7.76 -6.04
N LYS A 50 -4.14 -7.21 -6.97
CA LYS A 50 -4.60 -7.94 -8.17
C LYS A 50 -3.82 -7.45 -9.38
N GLN A 51 -3.19 -8.38 -10.11
CA GLN A 51 -2.44 -8.09 -11.34
C GLN A 51 -2.81 -9.11 -12.41
N GLY A 52 -3.69 -8.73 -13.35
CA GLY A 52 -4.28 -9.71 -14.26
C GLY A 52 -5.06 -10.77 -13.48
N ASP A 53 -4.77 -12.04 -13.73
CA ASP A 53 -5.37 -13.17 -13.03
C ASP A 53 -4.65 -13.54 -11.71
N GLU A 54 -3.52 -12.89 -11.42
CA GLU A 54 -2.72 -13.14 -10.22
C GLU A 54 -3.20 -12.31 -9.03
N THR A 55 -3.16 -12.91 -7.83
CA THR A 55 -3.49 -12.25 -6.56
C THR A 55 -2.39 -12.46 -5.53
N TYR A 56 -1.90 -11.38 -4.96
CA TYR A 56 -0.84 -11.38 -3.93
C TYR A 56 -1.36 -10.82 -2.62
N ASN A 57 -1.10 -11.51 -1.51
CA ASN A 57 -1.50 -11.03 -0.19
C ASN A 57 -0.55 -9.95 0.33
N ILE A 58 -1.12 -8.82 0.76
CA ILE A 58 -0.43 -7.80 1.54
C ILE A 58 -0.61 -8.14 3.02
N ILE A 59 0.45 -8.65 3.63
CA ILE A 59 0.48 -9.00 5.06
C ILE A 59 1.02 -7.87 5.94
N ASN A 60 1.71 -6.90 5.32
CA ASN A 60 2.35 -5.77 6.00
C ASN A 60 2.51 -4.59 5.01
N SER A 61 2.43 -3.37 5.54
CA SER A 61 2.64 -2.11 4.82
C SER A 61 3.57 -1.23 5.65
N LYS A 62 4.56 -0.58 5.02
CA LYS A 62 5.55 0.27 5.71
C LYS A 62 5.76 1.58 4.96
N LYS A 63 6.01 2.67 5.68
CA LYS A 63 6.49 3.93 5.12
C LYS A 63 8.03 3.92 5.17
N SER A 64 8.69 4.05 4.02
CA SER A 64 10.16 4.15 3.99
C SER A 64 10.58 5.55 4.45
N GLY A 65 11.50 5.63 5.41
CA GLY A 65 12.03 6.90 5.93
C GLY A 65 11.87 7.11 7.44
N TRP A 66 11.26 6.16 8.16
CA TRP A 66 11.11 6.11 9.61
C TRP A 66 11.26 4.68 10.11
#